data_AF-A0A485PAI4-F1
#
_entry.id   AF-A0A485PAI4-F1
#
_cell.length_a   1.000
_cell.length_b   1.000
_cell.length_c   1.000
_cell.angle_alpha   90.00
_cell.angle_beta   90.00
_cell.angle_gamma   90.00
#
_symmetry.space_group_name_H-M   'P 1'
#
loop_
_entity.id
_entity.type
_entity.pdbx_description
1 polymer ?
#
loop_
_entity_poly.entity_id
_entity_poly.type
_entity_poly.pdbx_seq_one_letter_code
_entity_poly.pdbx_strand_id
1 'polypeptide(L)'
;KCINLNHDIVKKELGLAERDIIDIPQLFCLEQLTNVPSDQQTGKFFARPYFPDLLQMMVMGKNLGIPKPFGPQIKGTCCLEKKICQLLEPLGFKCTFTDDFDCYLTEVRDFCACANIRQVPFAFKWWRMVPEPQA
;
A
#
# COMPACT_ATOMS: atom_id res chain seq x y z
N LYS A 1 12.09 -10.99 -1.09
CA LYS A 1 13.01 -10.99 0.09
C LYS A 1 12.65 -9.90 1.08
N CYS A 2 12.72 -8.61 0.73
CA CYS A 2 12.39 -7.52 1.66
C CYS A 2 10.94 -7.59 2.19
N ILE A 3 9.96 -7.85 1.31
CA ILE A 3 8.55 -8.00 1.71
C ILE A 3 8.38 -9.18 2.67
N ASN A 4 8.93 -10.36 2.35
CA ASN A 4 8.83 -11.55 3.20
C ASN A 4 9.46 -11.36 4.59
N LEU A 5 10.58 -10.62 4.68
CA LEU A 5 11.17 -10.30 5.99
C LEU A 5 10.23 -9.44 6.84
N ASN A 6 9.59 -8.43 6.23
CA ASN A 6 8.59 -7.62 6.93
C ASN A 6 7.36 -8.44 7.29
N HIS A 7 6.94 -9.35 6.41
CA HIS A 7 5.82 -10.25 6.64
C HIS A 7 6.06 -11.09 7.91
N ASP A 8 7.24 -11.68 8.07
CA ASP A 8 7.59 -12.48 9.25
C ASP A 8 7.63 -11.64 10.53
N ILE A 9 8.18 -10.42 10.46
CA ILE A 9 8.21 -9.48 11.59
C ILE A 9 6.79 -9.08 12.00
N VAL A 10 5.97 -8.63 11.05
CA VAL A 10 4.60 -8.15 11.34
C VAL A 10 3.74 -9.29 11.91
N LYS A 11 3.86 -10.51 11.37
CA LYS A 11 3.18 -11.68 11.94
C LYS A 11 3.58 -11.93 13.39
N LYS A 12 4.86 -11.86 13.70
CA LYS A 12 5.37 -12.09 15.05
C LYS A 12 4.93 -11.00 16.02
N GLU A 13 5.17 -9.73 15.67
CA GLU A 13 4.98 -8.60 16.60
C GLU A 13 3.50 -8.22 16.78
N LEU A 14 2.64 -8.47 15.79
CA LEU A 14 1.19 -8.22 15.89
C LEU A 14 0.37 -9.49 16.15
N GLY A 15 1.01 -10.66 16.25
CA GLY A 15 0.33 -11.94 16.49
C GLY A 15 -0.60 -12.38 15.36
N LEU A 16 -0.26 -12.06 14.11
CA LEU A 16 -1.09 -12.40 12.93
C LEU A 16 -0.80 -13.81 12.41
N ALA A 17 -1.86 -14.47 11.92
CA ALA A 17 -1.78 -15.70 11.16
C ALA A 17 -1.84 -15.43 9.64
N GLU A 18 -1.50 -16.45 8.83
CA GLU A 18 -1.51 -16.32 7.37
C GLU A 18 -2.88 -15.92 6.80
N ARG A 19 -3.95 -16.40 7.44
CA ARG A 19 -5.34 -16.09 7.06
C ARG A 19 -5.73 -14.63 7.26
N ASP A 20 -4.95 -13.89 8.06
CA ASP A 20 -5.20 -12.48 8.37
C ASP A 20 -4.54 -11.55 7.31
N ILE A 21 -3.80 -12.13 6.35
CA ILE A 21 -2.99 -11.41 5.37
C ILE A 21 -3.47 -11.76 3.96
N ILE A 22 -3.55 -10.74 3.11
CA ILE A 22 -3.94 -10.87 1.70
C ILE A 22 -2.84 -10.29 0.84
N ASP A 23 -2.30 -11.10 -0.07
CA ASP A 23 -1.30 -10.66 -1.03
C ASP A 23 -1.93 -9.87 -2.17
N ILE A 24 -1.46 -8.64 -2.33
CA ILE A 24 -1.84 -7.74 -3.41
C ILE A 24 -0.77 -7.78 -4.51
N PRO A 25 -1.13 -8.01 -5.78
CA PRO A 25 -0.16 -8.05 -6.87
C PRO A 25 0.46 -6.67 -7.10
N GLN A 26 1.76 -6.53 -6.85
CA GLN A 26 2.51 -5.29 -7.09
C GLN A 26 3.87 -5.60 -7.71
N LEU A 27 4.29 -4.79 -8.68
CA LEU A 27 5.63 -4.87 -9.29
C LEU A 27 6.46 -3.64 -8.95
N PHE A 28 7.77 -3.85 -8.88
CA PHE A 28 8.76 -2.82 -8.58
C PHE A 28 9.93 -2.87 -9.55
N CYS A 29 10.52 -1.71 -9.82
CA CYS A 29 11.83 -1.55 -10.46
C CYS A 29 12.86 -1.02 -9.46
N LEU A 30 14.13 -1.31 -9.73
CA LEU A 30 15.23 -0.76 -8.95
C LEU A 30 15.66 0.59 -9.54
N GLU A 31 15.75 1.60 -8.69
CA GLU A 31 16.16 2.96 -9.03
C GLU A 31 17.27 3.43 -8.07
N GLN A 32 18.22 4.22 -8.58
CA GLN A 32 19.24 4.86 -7.75
C GLN A 32 18.72 6.23 -7.30
N LEU A 33 18.98 6.62 -6.05
CA LEU A 33 18.64 7.97 -5.59
C LEU A 33 19.51 9.00 -6.32
N THR A 34 18.90 9.77 -7.21
CA THR A 34 19.56 10.83 -7.99
C THR A 34 19.61 12.17 -7.27
N ASN A 35 18.75 12.37 -6.26
CA ASN A 35 18.61 13.63 -5.52
C ASN A 35 19.45 13.71 -4.24
N VAL A 36 20.45 12.83 -4.09
CA VAL A 36 21.34 12.80 -2.93
C VAL A 36 22.71 13.33 -3.34
N PRO A 37 23.32 14.25 -2.57
CA PRO A 37 24.68 14.73 -2.79
C PRO A 37 25.66 13.57 -3.04
N SER A 38 26.61 13.77 -3.96
CA SER A 38 27.52 12.70 -4.43
C SER A 38 28.35 12.04 -3.32
N ASP A 39 28.59 12.74 -2.22
CA ASP A 39 29.28 12.28 -1.02
C ASP A 39 28.41 11.40 -0.10
N GLN A 40 27.08 11.43 -0.28
CA GLN A 40 26.11 10.62 0.45
C GLN A 40 25.41 9.58 -0.43
N GLN A 41 25.78 9.47 -1.70
CA GLN A 41 25.26 8.43 -2.58
C GLN A 41 25.68 7.05 -2.10
N THR A 42 24.74 6.36 -1.45
CA THR A 42 24.88 4.92 -1.23
C THR A 42 24.77 4.21 -2.57
N GLY A 43 25.64 3.23 -2.85
CA GLY A 43 25.48 2.31 -4.00
C GLY A 43 24.28 1.36 -3.88
N LYS A 44 23.27 1.72 -3.08
CA LYS A 44 22.07 0.95 -2.82
C LYS A 44 20.96 1.40 -3.77
N PHE A 45 20.28 0.42 -4.36
CA PHE A 45 19.09 0.65 -5.15
C PHE A 45 17.85 0.64 -4.26
N PHE A 46 16.87 1.47 -4.62
CA PHE A 46 15.57 1.56 -3.99
C PHE A 46 14.50 0.98 -4.90
N ALA A 47 13.46 0.41 -4.31
CA ALA A 47 12.32 -0.12 -5.06
C ALA A 47 11.35 1.02 -5.39
N ARG A 48 11.11 1.25 -6.68
CA ARG A 48 10.06 2.14 -7.19
C ARG A 48 8.91 1.30 -7.74
N PRO A 49 7.64 1.64 -7.46
CA PRO A 49 6.51 0.94 -8.06
C PRO A 49 6.54 1.04 -9.59
N TYR A 50 6.37 -0.10 -10.28
CA TYR A 50 6.42 -0.16 -11.74
C TYR A 50 5.15 0.38 -12.42
N PHE A 51 4.03 0.21 -11.74
CA PHE A 51 2.72 0.80 -12.01
C PHE A 51 2.17 1.35 -10.67
N PRO A 52 1.13 2.19 -10.67
CA PRO A 52 0.59 2.80 -9.44
C PRO A 52 0.45 1.80 -8.29
N ASP A 53 0.96 2.16 -7.10
CA ASP A 53 1.06 1.22 -5.99
C ASP A 53 -0.33 0.88 -5.43
N LEU A 54 -0.80 -0.33 -5.69
CA LEU A 54 -2.14 -0.80 -5.28
C LEU A 54 -2.30 -0.90 -3.76
N LEU A 55 -1.20 -0.93 -3.01
CA LEU A 55 -1.22 -0.92 -1.55
C LEU A 55 -1.48 0.48 -0.99
N GLN A 56 -1.18 1.52 -1.75
CA GLN A 56 -1.50 2.91 -1.39
C GLN A 56 -2.98 3.21 -1.68
N MET A 57 -3.88 2.54 -0.96
CA MET A 57 -5.33 2.72 -1.09
C MET A 57 -5.91 3.58 0.03
N MET A 58 -6.98 4.32 -0.27
CA MET A 58 -7.79 5.04 0.71
C MET A 58 -8.86 4.12 1.31
N VAL A 59 -8.82 3.92 2.63
CA VAL A 59 -9.78 3.08 3.35
C VAL A 59 -10.84 3.95 4.03
N MET A 60 -12.08 3.91 3.52
CA MET A 60 -13.24 4.65 4.03
C MET A 60 -14.34 3.67 4.48
N GLY A 61 -14.09 2.99 5.60
CA GLY A 61 -14.95 1.92 6.08
C GLY A 61 -14.93 0.74 5.10
N LYS A 62 -16.08 0.42 4.48
CA LYS A 62 -16.17 -0.63 3.45
C LYS A 62 -15.80 -0.18 2.05
N ASN A 63 -15.60 1.12 1.82
CA ASN A 63 -15.25 1.64 0.51
C ASN A 63 -13.73 1.81 0.41
N LEU A 64 -13.13 1.24 -0.65
CA LEU A 64 -11.70 1.33 -0.93
C LEU A 64 -11.51 2.18 -2.19
N GLY A 65 -10.75 3.27 -2.06
CA GLY A 65 -10.26 4.06 -3.19
C GLY A 65 -8.87 3.56 -3.55
N ILE A 66 -8.75 2.82 -4.65
CA ILE A 66 -7.54 2.11 -5.04
C ILE A 66 -6.94 2.81 -6.26
N PRO A 67 -5.63 3.08 -6.32
CA PRO A 67 -5.01 3.62 -7.52
C PRO A 67 -5.27 2.72 -8.72
N LYS A 68 -5.57 3.29 -9.87
CA LYS A 68 -5.83 2.49 -11.06
C LYS A 68 -4.51 1.89 -11.56
N PRO A 69 -4.38 0.56 -11.71
CA PRO A 69 -3.09 -0.05 -12.02
C PRO A 69 -2.69 0.06 -13.49
N PHE A 70 -3.61 0.43 -14.39
CA PHE A 70 -3.40 0.45 -15.85
C PHE A 70 -2.78 -0.84 -16.42
N GLY A 71 -3.10 -1.97 -15.78
CA GLY A 71 -2.56 -3.28 -16.16
C GLY A 71 -3.12 -3.82 -17.48
N PRO A 72 -2.58 -4.96 -17.96
CA PRO A 72 -2.98 -5.58 -19.22
C PRO A 72 -4.49 -5.82 -19.33
N GLN A 73 -5.05 -5.51 -20.49
CA GLN A 73 -6.47 -5.72 -20.76
C GLN A 73 -6.73 -7.12 -21.32
N ILE A 74 -7.55 -7.90 -20.62
CA ILE A 74 -8.03 -9.20 -21.08
C ILE A 74 -9.53 -9.05 -21.35
N LYS A 75 -9.94 -9.18 -22.61
CA LYS A 75 -11.34 -8.97 -23.05
C LYS A 75 -11.88 -7.57 -22.67
N GLY A 76 -11.03 -6.55 -22.75
CA GLY A 76 -11.39 -5.15 -22.46
C GLY A 76 -11.41 -4.79 -20.97
N THR A 77 -11.03 -5.70 -20.06
CA THR A 77 -10.95 -5.43 -18.62
C THR A 77 -9.53 -5.56 -18.11
N CYS A 78 -9.09 -4.62 -17.26
CA CYS A 78 -7.79 -4.71 -16.61
C CYS A 78 -7.71 -5.96 -15.71
N CYS A 79 -6.73 -6.83 -15.94
CA CYS A 79 -6.60 -8.07 -15.17
C CYS A 79 -6.24 -7.83 -13.70
N LEU A 80 -5.51 -6.76 -13.40
CA LEU A 80 -5.13 -6.38 -12.04
C LEU A 80 -6.34 -5.88 -11.25
N GLU A 81 -7.15 -4.98 -11.81
CA GLU A 81 -8.41 -4.52 -11.19
C GLU A 81 -9.32 -5.71 -10.85
N LYS A 82 -9.50 -6.62 -11.83
CA LYS A 82 -10.30 -7.82 -11.63
C LYS A 82 -9.75 -8.70 -10.49
N LYS A 83 -8.43 -8.87 -10.41
CA LYS A 83 -7.80 -9.67 -9.36
C LYS A 83 -8.01 -9.04 -7.97
N ILE A 84 -7.93 -7.72 -7.86
CA ILE A 84 -8.20 -6.99 -6.61
C ILE A 84 -9.66 -7.17 -6.17
N CYS A 85 -10.61 -6.97 -7.09
CA CYS A 85 -12.03 -7.22 -6.80
C CYS A 85 -12.27 -8.66 -6.30
N GLN A 86 -11.67 -9.66 -6.95
CA GLN A 86 -11.78 -11.06 -6.53
C GLN A 86 -11.24 -11.35 -5.12
N LEU A 87 -10.25 -10.58 -4.65
CA LEU A 87 -9.67 -10.75 -3.32
C LEU A 87 -10.49 -10.02 -2.24
N LEU A 88 -10.97 -8.81 -2.53
CA LEU A 88 -11.51 -7.90 -1.50
C LEU A 88 -13.04 -7.84 -1.46
N GLU A 89 -13.73 -7.98 -2.59
CA GLU A 89 -15.20 -7.92 -2.62
C GLU A 89 -15.87 -9.06 -1.82
N PRO A 90 -15.35 -10.31 -1.80
CA PRO A 90 -15.90 -11.37 -0.95
C PRO A 90 -15.87 -11.06 0.55
N LEU A 91 -15.01 -10.14 0.99
CA LEU A 91 -14.92 -9.68 2.38
C LEU A 91 -15.92 -8.54 2.69
N GLY A 92 -16.70 -8.13 1.69
CA GLY A 92 -17.68 -7.06 1.79
C GLY A 92 -17.12 -5.66 1.53
N PHE A 93 -15.92 -5.55 0.96
CA PHE A 93 -15.39 -4.27 0.49
C PHE A 93 -15.96 -3.89 -0.88
N LYS A 94 -16.07 -2.58 -1.12
CA LYS A 94 -16.39 -2.00 -2.42
C LYS A 94 -15.14 -1.33 -2.99
N CYS A 95 -14.61 -1.91 -4.05
CA CYS A 95 -13.41 -1.40 -4.74
C CYS A 95 -13.80 -0.32 -5.75
N THR A 96 -13.18 0.85 -5.66
CA THR A 96 -13.29 1.94 -6.65
C THR A 96 -11.89 2.29 -7.12
N PHE A 97 -11.64 2.22 -8.43
CA PHE A 97 -10.34 2.53 -9.00
C PHE A 97 -10.27 4.00 -9.40
N THR A 98 -9.37 4.75 -8.76
CA THR A 98 -9.17 6.17 -9.01
C THR A 98 -8.19 6.36 -10.16
N ASP A 99 -8.62 7.09 -11.18
CA ASP A 99 -7.78 7.44 -12.32
C ASP A 99 -6.94 8.68 -11.98
N ASP A 100 -5.70 8.43 -11.58
CA ASP A 100 -4.71 9.42 -11.14
C ASP A 100 -3.47 9.42 -12.04
N PHE A 101 -3.61 8.97 -13.29
CA PHE A 101 -2.50 8.75 -14.22
C PHE A 101 -1.60 9.97 -14.37
N ASP A 102 -2.18 11.17 -14.46
CA ASP A 102 -1.44 12.42 -14.61
C ASP A 102 -0.62 12.75 -13.35
N CYS A 103 -1.13 12.42 -12.15
CA CYS A 103 -0.39 12.56 -10.91
C CYS A 103 0.79 11.57 -10.87
N TYR A 104 0.56 10.30 -11.23
CA TYR A 104 1.59 9.27 -11.28
C TYR A 104 2.72 9.59 -12.28
N LEU A 105 2.39 10.17 -13.43
CA LEU A 105 3.39 10.56 -14.44
C LEU A 105 4.13 11.85 -14.12
N THR A 106 3.51 12.76 -13.37
CA THR A 106 4.20 13.95 -12.86
C THR A 106 5.08 13.55 -11.67
N GLU A 107 6.05 14.38 -11.26
CA GLU A 107 6.94 14.06 -10.13
C GLU A 107 6.21 13.86 -8.78
N VAL A 108 4.88 14.00 -8.76
CA VAL A 108 3.95 13.69 -7.67
C VAL A 108 3.64 12.18 -7.69
N ARG A 109 4.69 11.39 -7.46
CA ARG A 109 4.82 9.94 -7.66
C ARG A 109 3.60 9.05 -7.36
N ASP A 110 2.71 9.38 -6.41
CA ASP A 110 1.48 8.63 -6.13
C ASP A 110 0.36 9.53 -5.53
N PHE A 111 -0.90 9.33 -5.92
CA PHE A 111 -2.07 10.12 -5.46
C PHE A 111 -2.32 10.08 -3.95
N CYS A 112 -2.05 8.94 -3.30
CA CYS A 112 -2.25 8.81 -1.86
C CYS A 112 -1.24 9.61 -1.02
N ALA A 113 -0.11 10.02 -1.59
CA ALA A 113 0.77 10.99 -0.92
C ALA A 113 0.08 12.35 -0.68
N CYS A 114 -1.00 12.64 -1.42
CA CYS A 114 -1.72 13.91 -1.37
C CYS A 114 -3.07 13.85 -0.62
N ALA A 115 -3.53 12.67 -0.20
CA ALA A 115 -4.84 12.50 0.43
C ALA A 115 -4.71 11.97 1.87
N ASN A 116 -5.27 12.70 2.85
CA ASN A 116 -5.30 12.30 4.26
C ASN A 116 -6.74 12.21 4.76
N ILE A 117 -7.06 11.11 5.45
CA ILE A 117 -8.40 10.88 6.02
C ILE A 117 -8.37 11.18 7.51
N ARG A 118 -9.17 12.16 7.95
CA ARG A 118 -9.40 12.39 9.39
C ARG A 118 -10.41 11.37 9.91
N GLN A 119 -9.97 10.50 10.83
CA GLN A 119 -10.82 9.50 11.47
C GLN A 119 -11.33 9.95 12.84
N VAL A 120 -12.41 9.33 13.29
CA VAL A 120 -12.89 9.49 14.66
C VAL A 120 -11.90 8.85 15.65
N PRO A 121 -11.69 9.44 16.85
CA PRO A 121 -10.83 8.82 17.86
C PRO A 121 -11.37 7.47 18.31
N PHE A 122 -10.47 6.62 18.82
CA PHE A 122 -10.88 5.38 19.47
C PHE A 122 -11.84 5.64 20.64
N ALA A 123 -12.84 4.78 20.80
CA ALA A 123 -13.74 4.82 21.96
C ALA A 123 -12.98 4.50 23.27
N PHE A 124 -11.95 3.67 23.17
CA PHE A 124 -11.07 3.33 24.28
C PHE A 124 -10.31 4.57 24.79
N LYS A 125 -10.32 4.78 26.11
CA LYS A 125 -9.64 5.91 26.74
C LYS A 125 -8.16 5.58 26.92
N TRP A 126 -7.28 6.28 26.22
CA TRP A 126 -5.85 5.99 26.18
C TRP A 126 -5.19 5.93 27.57
N TRP A 127 -5.63 6.76 28.52
CA TRP A 127 -5.12 6.77 29.90
C TRP A 127 -5.51 5.54 30.75
N ARG A 128 -6.35 4.64 30.22
CA ARG A 128 -6.64 3.33 30.84
C ARG A 128 -5.70 2.23 30.37
N MET A 129 -4.86 2.50 29.38
CA MET A 129 -3.80 1.57 28.96
C MET A 129 -2.73 1.51 30.05
N VAL A 130 -2.20 0.32 30.30
CA VAL A 130 -1.00 0.13 31.12
C VAL A 130 0.14 -0.24 30.17
N PRO A 131 1.03 0.70 29.83
CA PRO A 131 2.23 0.39 29.04
C PRO A 131 3.16 -0.54 29.82
N GLU A 132 3.92 -1.37 29.11
CA GLU A 132 4.98 -2.13 29.74
C GLU A 132 6.00 -1.18 30.39
N PRO A 133 6.54 -1.53 31.59
CA PRO A 133 7.62 -0.75 32.19
C PRO A 133 8.81 -0.71 31.24
N GLN A 134 9.36 0.48 31.00
CA GLN A 134 10.61 0.60 30.25
C GLN A 134 11.72 -0.08 31.07
N ALA A 135 12.36 -1.09 30.49
CA ALA A 135 13.52 -1.77 31.05
C ALA A 135 14.78 -0.91 30.99
#